data_AF-A0A0G4KVU1-F1
#
_entry.id   AF-A0A0G4KVU1-F1
#
_cell.length_a   1.000
_cell.length_b   1.000
_cell.length_c   1.000
_cell.angle_alpha   90.00
_cell.angle_beta   90.00
_cell.angle_gamma   90.00
#
_symmetry.space_group_name_H-M   'P 1'
#
loop_
_entity.id
_entity.type
_entity.pdbx_description
1 polymer ?
#
loop_
_entity_poly.entity_id
_entity_poly.type
_entity_poly.pdbx_seq_one_letter_code
_entity_poly.pdbx_strand_id
1 'polypeptide(L)'
;LTKPIVAQIFRLWQDPKGQRWINACWYYRPEQTVHHEDKHFYEHEVAKSTQYRDHAIEEVIDRCFVMFVTRFFKGRPRGLPAGKSVRSPGEGLRL
;
A
#
# COMPACT_ATOMS: atom_id res chain seq x y z
N LEU A 1 -2.36 -17.03 8.99
CA LEU A 1 -1.49 -16.43 7.94
C LEU A 1 -1.54 -14.92 8.08
N THR A 2 -0.39 -14.26 8.17
CA THR A 2 -0.28 -12.80 8.24
C THR A 2 -0.61 -12.17 6.88
N LYS A 3 -1.37 -11.07 6.87
CA LYS A 3 -1.71 -10.35 5.63
C LYS A 3 -0.45 -9.61 5.12
N PRO A 4 -0.12 -9.66 3.80
CA PRO A 4 1.00 -8.89 3.26
C PRO A 4 0.84 -7.38 3.44
N ILE A 5 1.98 -6.69 3.60
CA ILE A 5 2.07 -5.23 3.67
C ILE A 5 1.75 -4.64 2.31
N VAL A 6 0.91 -3.61 2.27
CA VAL A 6 0.68 -2.82 1.07
C VAL A 6 1.73 -1.73 1.05
N ALA A 7 2.47 -1.59 -0.05
CA ALA A 7 3.54 -0.60 -0.13
C ALA A 7 3.67 -0.01 -1.54
N GLN A 8 4.15 1.23 -1.62
CA GLN A 8 4.52 1.90 -2.88
C GLN A 8 6.04 1.94 -2.97
N ILE A 9 6.62 1.48 -4.07
CA ILE A 9 8.06 1.56 -4.33
C ILE A 9 8.44 3.00 -4.66
N PHE A 10 9.44 3.55 -3.96
CA PHE A 10 9.98 4.90 -4.15
C PHE A 10 11.35 4.90 -4.83
N ARG A 11 12.20 3.93 -4.48
CA ARG A 11 13.57 3.82 -5.01
C ARG A 11 13.94 2.36 -5.23
N LEU A 12 14.75 2.13 -6.24
CA LEU A 12 15.39 0.85 -6.54
C LEU A 12 16.90 1.05 -6.53
N TRP A 13 17.65 0.08 -6.03
CA TRP A 13 19.10 0.03 -6.18
C TRP A 13 19.60 -1.41 -6.15
N GLN A 14 20.87 -1.58 -6.52
CA GLN A 14 21.59 -2.84 -6.40
C GLN A 14 22.81 -2.59 -5.51
N ASP A 15 23.10 -3.53 -4.62
CA ASP A 15 24.31 -3.47 -3.81
C ASP A 15 25.53 -4.03 -4.60
N PRO A 16 26.77 -3.86 -4.10
CA PRO A 16 27.96 -4.39 -4.77
C PRO A 16 28.01 -5.91 -4.90
N LYS A 17 27.20 -6.66 -4.14
CA LYS A 17 27.09 -8.12 -4.22
C LYS A 17 26.06 -8.56 -5.27
N GLY A 18 25.40 -7.62 -5.93
CA GLY A 18 24.38 -7.86 -6.94
C GLY A 18 22.97 -8.03 -6.37
N GLN A 19 22.76 -7.91 -5.06
CA GLN A 19 21.43 -8.00 -4.45
C GLN A 19 20.63 -6.76 -4.81
N ARG A 20 19.39 -6.97 -5.24
CA ARG A 20 18.47 -5.91 -5.63
C ARG A 20 17.57 -5.55 -4.45
N TRP A 21 17.42 -4.25 -4.23
CA TRP A 21 16.73 -3.68 -3.10
C TRP A 21 15.71 -2.65 -3.55
N ILE A 22 14.67 -2.48 -2.73
CA ILE A 22 13.63 -1.46 -2.89
C ILE A 22 13.52 -0.64 -1.61
N ASN A 23 13.22 0.65 -1.75
CA ASN A 23 12.72 1.46 -0.65
C ASN A 23 11.24 1.68 -0.92
N ALA A 24 10.40 1.32 0.04
CA ALA A 24 8.96 1.36 -0.13
C ALA A 24 8.28 2.09 1.03
N CYS A 25 7.30 2.92 0.71
CA CYS A 25 6.42 3.55 1.70
C CYS A 25 5.29 2.58 2.04
N TRP A 26 5.16 2.26 3.32
CA TRP A 26 4.11 1.35 3.78
C TRP A 26 2.75 2.04 3.88
N TYR A 27 1.72 1.25 3.62
CA TYR A 27 0.33 1.58 3.85
C TYR A 27 -0.25 0.64 4.91
N TYR A 28 -0.88 1.20 5.93
CA TYR A 28 -1.51 0.46 7.00
C TYR A 28 -2.97 0.20 6.72
N ARG A 29 -3.43 -1.00 7.07
CA ARG A 29 -4.86 -1.29 7.11
C ARG A 29 -5.49 -0.69 8.38
N PRO A 30 -6.82 -0.51 8.44
CA PRO A 30 -7.50 0.00 9.62
C PRO A 30 -7.13 -0.78 10.89
N GLU A 31 -7.04 -2.12 10.81
CA GLU A 31 -6.65 -2.96 11.95
C GLU A 31 -5.21 -2.75 12.45
N GLN A 32 -4.42 -1.94 11.75
CA GLN A 32 -3.02 -1.60 12.08
C GLN A 32 -2.86 -0.13 12.51
N THR A 33 -3.95 0.64 12.64
CA THR A 33 -3.92 2.04 13.08
C THR A 33 -4.63 2.22 14.42
N VAL A 34 -4.27 3.28 15.14
CA VAL A 34 -5.05 3.76 16.29
C VAL A 34 -6.03 4.80 15.77
N HIS A 35 -7.31 4.63 16.08
CA HIS A 35 -8.40 5.50 15.64
C HIS A 35 -9.55 5.46 16.67
N HIS A 36 -10.43 6.44 16.61
CA HIS A 36 -11.66 6.43 17.41
C HIS A 36 -12.59 5.28 16.99
N GLU A 37 -13.34 4.74 17.95
CA GLU A 37 -14.23 3.59 17.75
C GLU A 37 -15.36 3.84 16.74
N ASP A 38 -15.78 5.09 16.56
CA ASP A 38 -16.81 5.51 15.62
C ASP A 38 -16.27 5.75 14.20
N LYS A 39 -14.96 5.54 13.98
CA LYS A 39 -14.35 5.70 12.66
C LYS A 39 -14.78 4.56 11.75
N HIS A 40 -15.44 4.94 10.65
CA HIS A 40 -15.81 4.03 9.58
C HIS A 40 -14.74 4.00 8.49
N PHE A 41 -14.55 2.83 7.88
CA PHE A 41 -13.59 2.59 6.81
C PHE A 41 -14.27 1.98 5.58
N TYR A 42 -13.74 2.28 4.40
CA TYR A 42 -14.12 1.61 3.17
C TYR A 42 -13.62 0.17 3.13
N GLU A 43 -14.32 -0.68 2.36
CA GLU A 43 -13.81 -2.00 2.05
C GLU A 43 -12.46 -1.90 1.34
N HIS A 44 -11.44 -2.52 1.92
CA HIS A 44 -10.04 -2.46 1.47
C HIS A 44 -9.36 -1.09 1.59
N GLU A 45 -9.85 -0.20 2.46
CA GLU A 45 -9.15 1.03 2.81
C GLU A 45 -7.74 0.74 3.36
N VAL A 46 -6.81 1.63 3.04
CA VAL A 46 -5.47 1.68 3.64
C VAL A 46 -5.09 3.12 3.95
N ALA A 47 -4.18 3.39 4.86
CA ALA A 47 -3.67 4.72 5.16
C ALA A 47 -2.18 4.80 4.80
N LYS A 48 -1.77 5.84 4.07
CA LYS A 48 -0.35 6.06 3.78
C LYS A 48 0.38 6.41 5.08
N SER A 49 1.44 5.68 5.41
CA SER A 49 2.26 5.96 6.58
C SER A 49 3.46 6.86 6.25
N THR A 50 4.19 7.28 7.29
CA THR A 50 5.50 7.92 7.16
C THR A 50 6.65 6.90 7.13
N GLN A 51 6.36 5.60 7.17
CA GLN A 51 7.38 4.56 7.20
C GLN A 51 7.89 4.27 5.78
N TYR A 52 9.14 4.65 5.53
CA TYR A 52 9.90 4.24 4.35
C TYR A 52 10.89 3.18 4.79
N ARG A 53 10.81 1.98 4.19
CA ARG A 53 11.60 0.82 4.59
C ARG A 53 12.28 0.19 3.38
N ASP A 54 13.49 -0.29 3.63
CA ASP A 54 14.28 -1.00 2.65
C ASP A 54 13.95 -2.50 2.72
N HIS A 55 13.73 -3.12 1.57
CA HIS A 55 13.39 -4.54 1.42
C HIS A 55 14.19 -5.16 0.29
N ALA A 56 14.52 -6.44 0.41
CA ALA A 56 15.00 -7.20 -0.74
C ALA A 56 13.86 -7.36 -1.77
N ILE A 57 14.17 -7.32 -3.06
CA ILE A 57 13.12 -7.42 -4.10
C ILE A 57 12.39 -8.77 -4.03
N GLU A 58 13.05 -9.81 -3.54
CA GLU A 58 12.54 -11.17 -3.38
C GLU A 58 11.41 -11.27 -2.33
N GLU A 59 11.30 -10.27 -1.44
CA GLU A 59 10.19 -10.16 -0.48
C GLU A 59 8.88 -9.69 -1.14
N VAL A 60 8.93 -9.21 -2.38
CA VAL A 60 7.74 -8.76 -3.11
C VAL A 60 6.94 -9.95 -3.62
N ILE A 61 5.78 -10.18 -3.00
CA ILE A 61 4.91 -11.33 -3.32
C ILE A 61 4.03 -11.05 -4.54
N ASP A 62 3.42 -9.87 -4.62
CA ASP A 62 2.49 -9.54 -5.70
C ASP A 62 2.34 -8.03 -5.92
N ARG A 63 1.90 -7.65 -7.12
CA ARG A 63 1.51 -6.29 -7.47
C ARG A 63 0.05 -6.05 -7.06
N CYS A 64 -0.21 -4.90 -6.45
CA CYS A 64 -1.56 -4.41 -6.17
C CYS A 64 -1.70 -2.94 -6.62
N PHE A 65 -2.92 -2.41 -6.55
CA PHE A 65 -3.18 -1.00 -6.89
C PHE A 65 -3.80 -0.27 -5.72
N VAL A 66 -3.27 0.91 -5.41
CA VAL A 66 -3.81 1.84 -4.42
C VAL A 66 -4.25 3.11 -5.16
N MET A 67 -5.53 3.45 -5.08
CA MET A 67 -6.16 4.56 -5.80
C MET A 67 -6.72 5.60 -4.85
N PHE A 68 -6.23 6.85 -4.92
CA PHE A 68 -6.72 7.95 -4.08
C PHE A 68 -8.25 8.00 -4.00
N VAL A 69 -8.81 8.13 -2.79
CA VAL A 69 -10.26 7.97 -2.52
C VAL A 69 -11.13 8.84 -3.43
N THR A 70 -10.70 10.07 -3.74
CA THR A 70 -11.45 10.99 -4.61
C THR A 70 -11.55 10.52 -6.07
N ARG A 71 -10.71 9.56 -6.48
CA ARG A 71 -10.76 8.88 -7.77
C ARG A 71 -11.41 7.52 -7.70
N PHE A 72 -11.59 6.94 -6.50
CA PHE A 72 -12.08 5.58 -6.35
C PHE A 72 -13.47 5.37 -6.93
N PHE A 73 -14.37 6.33 -6.71
CA PHE A 73 -15.74 6.28 -7.24
C PHE A 73 -15.83 6.58 -8.74
N LYS A 74 -14.77 7.10 -9.38
CA LYS A 74 -14.78 7.51 -10.79
C LYS A 74 -14.47 6.37 -11.76
N GLY A 75 -14.20 5.16 -11.25
CA GLY A 75 -14.02 3.96 -12.05
C GLY A 75 -12.74 3.20 -11.72
N ARG A 76 -12.58 2.02 -12.33
CA ARG A 76 -11.38 1.18 -12.15
C ARG A 76 -10.19 1.74 -12.92
N PRO A 77 -8.96 1.58 -12.39
CA PRO A 77 -7.74 1.86 -13.14
C PRO A 77 -7.70 1.03 -14.43
N ARG A 78 -7.39 1.68 -15.56
CA ARG A 78 -7.22 1.01 -16.85
C ARG A 78 -5.95 0.14 -16.83
N GLY A 79 -6.01 -1.05 -17.41
CA GLY A 79 -4.85 -1.93 -17.56
C GLY A 79 -4.53 -2.85 -16.38
N LEU A 80 -5.42 -2.95 -15.38
CA LEU A 80 -5.27 -3.97 -14.34
C LEU A 80 -5.66 -5.36 -14.89
N PRO A 81 -4.83 -6.40 -14.67
CA PRO A 81 -5.21 -7.77 -14.98
C PRO A 81 -6.52 -8.16 -14.29
N ALA A 82 -7.35 -8.95 -14.96
CA ALA A 82 -8.56 -9.51 -14.37
C ALA A 82 -8.20 -10.29 -13.08
N GLY A 83 -8.86 -9.97 -11.96
CA GLY A 83 -8.64 -10.61 -10.66
C GLY A 83 -7.70 -9.89 -9.68
N LYS A 84 -7.09 -8.75 -10.05
CA LYS A 84 -6.28 -7.96 -9.09
C LYS A 84 -7.14 -7.06 -8.19
N SER A 85 -6.88 -7.08 -6.89
CA SER A 85 -7.59 -6.23 -5.91
C SER A 85 -7.15 -4.76 -6.01
N VAL A 86 -8.11 -3.85 -6.07
CA VAL A 86 -7.91 -2.39 -5.99
C VAL A 86 -8.22 -1.93 -4.58
N ARG A 87 -7.35 -1.10 -4.00
CA ARG A 87 -7.47 -0.53 -2.66
C ARG A 87 -7.57 0.99 -2.76
N SER A 88 -8.24 1.67 -1.83
CA SER A 88 -8.20 3.13 -1.74
C SER A 88 -7.38 3.58 -0.52
N PRO A 89 -6.48 4.57 -0.65
CA PRO A 89 -5.94 5.22 0.51
C PRO A 89 -7.02 6.13 1.09
N GLY A 90 -7.38 5.91 2.35
CA GLY A 90 -8.12 6.86 3.15
C GLY A 90 -7.21 8.01 3.56
N GLU A 91 -7.66 9.25 3.36
CA GLU A 91 -7.10 10.37 4.10
C GLU A 91 -7.59 10.24 5.54
N GLY A 92 -6.68 9.85 6.43
CA GLY A 92 -6.99 9.52 7.80
C GLY A 92 -5.84 9.84 8.74
N LEU A 93 -5.31 11.06 8.64
CA LEU A 93 -4.67 11.73 9.77
C LEU A 93 -5.10 13.19 9.76
N ARG A 94 -6.18 13.49 10.48
CA ARG A 94 -6.36 14.81 11.09
C ARG A 94 -6.16 14.59 12.58
N LEU A 95 -4.99 15.04 13.04
CA LEU A 95 -4.44 15.12 14.40
C LEU A 95 -4.86 14.01 15.38
#